data_AF-A0A8T7LL06-F1
#
_entry.id   AF-A0A8T7LL06-F1
#
_cell.length_a   1.000
_cell.length_b   1.000
_cell.length_c   1.000
_cell.angle_alpha   90.00
_cell.angle_beta   90.00
_cell.angle_gamma   90.00
#
_symmetry.space_group_name_H-M   'P 1'
#
loop_
_entity.id
_entity.type
_entity.pdbx_description
1 polymer ?
#
loop_
_entity_poly.entity_id
_entity_poly.type
_entity_poly.pdbx_seq_one_letter_code
_entity_poly.pdbx_strand_id
1 'polypeptide(L)'
;MPNAHDRYLVETPENIELAYDVAGIGSRFLAAIVDSALIGVAQVILLFALGLASELVAFAESVLLALGVVLGFAIVWGYYIAFELVWNGQSPGKRLIGLRVVSEGGRPITVLGSAIRNVIRLIDFLPALYGIGVVTMFIDRRARRLGDLASGTLVVRERADVTLETLVREAATPPVPDPDDEAAGLPDISGLTAYDYALLREFLDRRSDLAPPVRRRLATRLAEGLSARLGLPPGFAAEQLVERIVAAYRQQRHDR
;
A
#
# COMPACT_ATOMS: atom_id res chain seq x y z
N MET A 1 1.89 6.73 -11.71
CA MET A 1 2.91 7.11 -10.72
C MET A 1 2.20 7.81 -9.57
N PRO A 2 2.39 7.44 -8.29
CA PRO A 2 1.87 8.23 -7.19
C PRO A 2 2.69 9.52 -7.10
N ASN A 3 2.04 10.68 -7.13
CA ASN A 3 2.70 11.98 -7.03
C ASN A 3 3.25 12.18 -5.62
N ALA A 4 4.44 12.77 -5.48
CA ALA A 4 5.10 13.05 -4.20
C ALA A 4 4.32 13.98 -3.24
N HIS A 5 3.14 14.47 -3.64
CA HIS A 5 2.31 15.41 -2.88
C HIS A 5 1.20 14.75 -2.04
N ASP A 6 1.04 13.42 -2.07
CA ASP A 6 -0.04 12.70 -1.36
C ASP A 6 0.43 11.94 -0.10
N ARG A 7 1.65 12.23 0.38
CA ARG A 7 2.23 11.60 1.57
C ARG A 7 1.89 12.41 2.82
N TYR A 8 1.20 11.79 3.77
CA TYR A 8 0.93 12.34 5.09
C TYR A 8 1.99 11.85 6.08
N LEU A 9 2.76 12.78 6.64
CA LEU A 9 3.82 12.51 7.61
C LEU A 9 3.23 12.59 9.02
N VAL A 10 3.44 11.53 9.80
CA VAL A 10 3.08 11.45 11.21
C VAL A 10 4.33 11.19 12.02
N GLU A 11 4.65 12.10 12.94
CA GLU A 11 5.65 11.87 13.97
C GLU A 11 5.06 10.96 15.04
N THR A 12 5.64 9.78 15.19
CA THR A 12 5.25 8.83 16.23
C THR A 12 5.93 9.15 17.57
N PRO A 13 5.39 8.69 18.71
CA PRO A 13 6.01 8.90 20.03
C PRO A 13 7.47 8.44 20.13
N GLU A 14 7.86 7.49 19.28
CA GLU A 14 9.20 6.94 19.15
C GLU A 14 10.15 7.82 18.29
N ASN A 15 9.72 9.03 17.92
CA ASN A 15 10.44 10.01 17.10
C ASN A 15 10.85 9.48 15.71
N ILE A 16 9.99 8.65 15.13
CA ILE A 16 10.10 8.13 13.76
C ILE A 16 8.98 8.72 12.91
N GLU A 17 9.35 9.26 11.74
CA GLU A 17 8.40 9.82 10.77
C GLU A 17 7.80 8.70 9.91
N LEU A 18 6.49 8.48 10.04
CA LEU A 18 5.75 7.56 9.19
C LEU A 18 5.07 8.33 8.05
N ALA A 19 5.45 7.99 6.82
CA ALA A 19 4.83 8.51 5.60
C ALA A 19 3.72 7.58 5.11
N TYR A 20 2.47 8.05 5.20
CA TYR A 20 1.29 7.35 4.69
C TYR A 20 0.86 7.88 3.33
N ASP A 21 0.53 6.99 2.40
CA ASP A 21 -0.07 7.37 1.12
C ASP A 21 -1.58 7.53 1.32
N VAL A 22 -2.08 8.77 1.19
CA VAL A 22 -3.50 9.08 1.41
C VAL A 22 -4.36 8.48 0.30
N ALA A 23 -5.50 7.90 0.66
CA ALA A 23 -6.39 7.25 -0.30
C ALA A 23 -7.20 8.30 -1.08
N GLY A 24 -7.00 8.34 -2.40
CA GLY A 24 -7.79 9.20 -3.28
C GLY A 24 -9.27 8.83 -3.35
N ILE A 25 -10.10 9.81 -3.72
CA ILE A 25 -11.58 9.74 -3.76
C ILE A 25 -12.09 8.49 -4.50
N GLY A 26 -11.50 8.17 -5.66
CA GLY A 26 -11.93 7.03 -6.48
C GLY A 26 -11.78 5.68 -5.78
N SER A 27 -10.66 5.45 -5.07
CA SER A 27 -10.45 4.20 -4.32
C SER A 27 -11.45 4.06 -3.16
N ARG A 28 -11.78 5.19 -2.51
CA ARG A 28 -12.79 5.24 -1.45
C ARG A 28 -14.19 4.98 -1.99
N PHE A 29 -14.50 5.50 -3.17
CA PHE A 29 -15.78 5.25 -3.85
C PHE A 29 -15.94 3.78 -4.24
N LEU A 30 -14.90 3.15 -4.80
CA LEU A 30 -14.91 1.72 -5.11
C LEU A 30 -15.14 0.86 -3.85
N ALA A 31 -14.43 1.17 -2.75
CA ALA A 31 -14.65 0.49 -1.48
C ALA A 31 -16.11 0.65 -0.99
N ALA A 32 -16.68 1.85 -1.11
CA ALA A 32 -18.07 2.12 -0.75
C ALA A 32 -19.08 1.36 -1.61
N ILE A 33 -18.81 1.16 -2.91
CA ILE A 33 -19.65 0.33 -3.79
C ILE A 33 -19.67 -1.12 -3.29
N VAL A 34 -18.49 -1.69 -3.00
CA VAL A 34 -18.37 -3.07 -2.51
C VAL A 34 -19.10 -3.23 -1.18
N ASP A 35 -18.86 -2.32 -0.22
CA ASP A 35 -19.55 -2.36 1.07
C ASP A 35 -21.08 -2.20 0.92
N SER A 36 -21.54 -1.31 0.02
CA SER A 36 -22.97 -1.11 -0.25
C SER A 36 -23.62 -2.34 -0.87
N ALA A 37 -22.91 -3.03 -1.78
CA ALA A 37 -23.37 -4.28 -2.37
C ALA A 37 -23.48 -5.38 -1.30
N LEU A 38 -22.49 -5.52 -0.42
CA LEU A 38 -22.51 -6.51 0.67
C LEU A 38 -23.65 -6.25 1.66
N ILE A 39 -23.88 -4.99 2.03
CA ILE A 39 -25.02 -4.60 2.87
C ILE A 39 -26.34 -4.90 2.15
N GLY A 40 -26.44 -4.58 0.85
CA GLY A 40 -27.62 -4.88 0.04
C GLY A 40 -27.93 -6.37 -0.04
N VAL A 41 -26.92 -7.21 -0.26
CA VAL A 41 -27.08 -8.68 -0.23
C VAL A 41 -27.54 -9.16 1.14
N ALA A 42 -26.94 -8.65 2.23
CA ALA A 42 -27.37 -8.98 3.59
C ALA A 42 -28.84 -8.60 3.86
N GLN A 43 -29.30 -7.45 3.34
CA GLN A 43 -30.70 -7.03 3.43
C GLN A 43 -31.63 -7.95 2.65
N VAL A 44 -31.25 -8.35 1.43
CA VAL A 44 -32.05 -9.29 0.63
C VAL A 44 -32.15 -10.65 1.32
N ILE A 45 -31.05 -11.16 1.88
CA ILE A 45 -31.04 -12.41 2.65
C ILE A 45 -31.96 -12.28 3.88
N LEU A 46 -31.89 -11.17 4.60
CA LEU A 46 -32.76 -10.92 5.76
C LEU A 46 -34.23 -10.92 5.35
N LEU A 47 -34.61 -10.16 4.31
CA LEU A 47 -35.99 -10.09 3.82
C LEU A 47 -36.50 -11.45 3.35
N PHE A 48 -35.66 -12.22 2.64
CA PHE A 48 -36.01 -13.57 2.20
C PHE A 48 -36.23 -14.51 3.39
N ALA A 49 -35.34 -14.47 4.40
CA ALA A 49 -35.48 -15.28 5.61
C ALA A 49 -36.75 -14.93 6.41
N LEU A 50 -37.09 -13.64 6.49
CA LEU A 50 -38.34 -13.20 7.12
C LEU A 50 -39.56 -13.66 6.32
N GLY A 51 -39.52 -13.61 4.98
CA GLY A 51 -40.60 -14.12 4.13
C GLY A 51 -40.85 -15.62 4.31
N LEU A 52 -39.79 -16.42 4.46
CA LEU A 52 -39.93 -17.85 4.78
C LEU A 52 -40.49 -18.06 6.20
N ALA A 53 -40.06 -17.24 7.16
CA ALA A 53 -40.53 -17.35 8.54
C ALA A 53 -42.01 -16.96 8.69
N SER A 54 -42.53 -16.02 7.89
CA SER A 54 -43.95 -15.63 7.93
C SER A 54 -44.88 -16.77 7.50
N GLU A 55 -44.46 -17.61 6.56
CA GLU A 55 -45.24 -18.79 6.13
C GLU A 55 -45.33 -19.86 7.24
N LEU A 56 -44.37 -19.89 8.16
CA LEU A 56 -44.29 -20.88 9.24
C LEU A 56 -45.00 -20.45 10.54
N VAL A 57 -45.21 -19.14 10.74
CA VAL A 57 -45.71 -18.60 12.02
C VAL A 57 -46.92 -17.67 11.77
N ALA A 58 -48.10 -18.28 11.71
CA ALA A 58 -49.36 -17.63 11.26
C ALA A 58 -49.95 -16.52 12.17
N PHE A 59 -49.26 -16.08 13.23
CA PHE A 59 -49.81 -15.07 14.17
C PHE A 59 -48.75 -14.08 14.70
N ALA A 60 -47.62 -13.95 14.00
CA ALA A 60 -46.48 -13.13 14.46
C ALA A 60 -46.01 -12.08 13.45
N GLU A 61 -46.83 -11.67 12.48
CA GLU A 61 -46.42 -10.73 11.42
C GLU A 61 -45.86 -9.42 11.97
N SER A 62 -46.51 -8.83 12.97
CA SER A 62 -46.05 -7.59 13.61
C SER A 62 -44.71 -7.76 14.34
N VAL A 63 -44.50 -8.91 14.98
CA VAL A 63 -43.24 -9.26 15.64
C VAL A 63 -42.13 -9.46 14.61
N LEU A 64 -42.44 -10.14 13.50
CA LEU A 64 -41.49 -10.42 12.44
C LEU A 64 -41.08 -9.15 11.68
N LEU A 65 -42.03 -8.24 11.46
CA LEU A 65 -41.76 -6.91 10.92
C LEU A 65 -40.88 -6.11 11.89
N ALA A 66 -41.22 -6.06 13.18
CA ALA A 66 -40.43 -5.35 14.18
C ALA A 66 -38.99 -5.89 14.23
N LEU A 67 -38.83 -7.23 14.21
CA LEU A 67 -37.53 -7.89 14.16
C LEU A 67 -36.78 -7.53 12.88
N GLY A 68 -37.45 -7.54 11.73
CA GLY A 68 -36.86 -7.16 10.45
C GLY A 68 -36.38 -5.71 10.41
N VAL A 69 -37.14 -4.78 10.99
CA VAL A 69 -36.74 -3.37 11.10
C VAL A 69 -35.51 -3.23 12.00
N VAL A 70 -35.51 -3.88 13.18
CA VAL A 70 -34.38 -3.82 14.13
C VAL A 70 -33.13 -4.44 13.53
N LEU A 71 -33.23 -5.64 12.94
CA LEU A 71 -32.10 -6.32 12.30
C LEU A 71 -31.61 -5.56 11.07
N GLY A 72 -32.52 -5.08 10.23
CA GLY A 72 -32.18 -4.27 9.06
C GLY A 72 -31.44 -3.00 9.44
N PHE A 73 -31.91 -2.30 10.48
CA PHE A 73 -31.22 -1.14 11.06
C PHE A 73 -29.83 -1.54 11.58
N ALA A 74 -29.73 -2.62 12.36
CA ALA A 74 -28.47 -3.11 12.90
C ALA A 74 -27.46 -3.48 11.80
N ILE A 75 -27.91 -4.04 10.66
CA ILE A 75 -27.04 -4.31 9.52
C ILE A 75 -26.53 -2.99 8.91
N VAL A 76 -27.39 -2.04 8.57
CA VAL A 76 -26.96 -0.79 7.89
C VAL A 76 -26.01 0.03 8.77
N TRP A 77 -26.32 0.14 10.06
CA TRP A 77 -25.59 0.99 11.00
C TRP A 77 -24.45 0.26 11.69
N GLY A 78 -24.67 -0.99 12.09
CA GLY A 78 -23.68 -1.80 12.79
C GLY A 78 -22.58 -2.33 11.89
N TYR A 79 -22.81 -2.51 10.59
CA TYR A 79 -21.81 -3.09 9.68
C TYR A 79 -20.45 -2.39 9.73
N TYR A 80 -20.42 -1.06 9.53
CA TYR A 80 -19.16 -0.32 9.50
C TYR A 80 -18.48 -0.30 10.86
N ILE A 81 -19.25 -0.13 11.95
CA ILE A 81 -18.71 -0.12 13.30
C ILE A 81 -18.12 -1.50 13.64
N ALA A 82 -18.86 -2.57 13.38
CA ALA A 82 -18.42 -3.94 13.68
C ALA A 82 -17.13 -4.30 12.93
N PHE A 83 -17.10 -4.10 11.61
CA PHE A 83 -15.91 -4.45 10.83
C PHE A 83 -14.72 -3.52 11.11
N GLU A 84 -14.93 -2.21 11.24
CA GLU A 84 -13.83 -1.31 11.58
C GLU A 84 -13.23 -1.61 12.96
N LEU A 85 -14.01 -2.13 13.90
CA LEU A 85 -13.48 -2.57 15.20
C LEU A 85 -12.73 -3.90 15.11
N VAL A 86 -13.33 -4.89 14.43
CA VAL A 86 -12.76 -6.24 14.34
C VAL A 86 -11.51 -6.27 13.45
N TRP A 87 -11.44 -5.43 12.41
CA TRP A 87 -10.32 -5.37 11.46
C TRP A 87 -9.57 -4.04 11.52
N ASN A 88 -9.51 -3.43 12.70
CA ASN A 88 -8.60 -2.32 12.98
C ASN A 88 -8.64 -1.19 11.92
N GLY A 89 -9.85 -0.68 11.66
CA GLY A 89 -10.12 0.41 10.72
C GLY A 89 -10.50 -0.03 9.31
N GLN A 90 -10.88 -1.29 9.09
CA GLN A 90 -11.23 -1.80 7.76
C GLN A 90 -12.64 -2.36 7.69
N SER A 91 -13.38 -2.00 6.64
CA SER A 91 -14.57 -2.74 6.18
C SER A 91 -14.17 -3.77 5.12
N PRO A 92 -15.01 -4.78 4.80
CA PRO A 92 -14.70 -5.75 3.75
C PRO A 92 -14.31 -5.10 2.41
N GLY A 93 -15.05 -4.09 1.97
CA GLY A 93 -14.77 -3.34 0.75
C GLY A 93 -13.46 -2.56 0.82
N LYS A 94 -13.17 -1.90 1.94
CA LYS A 94 -11.88 -1.23 2.14
C LYS A 94 -10.73 -2.22 2.11
N ARG A 95 -10.88 -3.38 2.75
CA ARG A 95 -9.86 -4.42 2.78
C ARG A 95 -9.60 -4.98 1.39
N LEU A 96 -10.63 -5.21 0.59
CA LEU A 96 -10.49 -5.64 -0.81
C LEU A 96 -9.72 -4.63 -1.68
N ILE A 97 -9.94 -3.33 -1.44
CA ILE A 97 -9.27 -2.25 -2.18
C ILE A 97 -7.89 -1.88 -1.57
N GLY A 98 -7.51 -2.48 -0.43
CA GLY A 98 -6.25 -2.20 0.27
C GLY A 98 -6.25 -0.83 0.96
N LEU A 99 -7.35 -0.49 1.64
CA LEU A 99 -7.52 0.77 2.37
C LEU A 99 -7.67 0.49 3.87
N ARG A 100 -7.16 1.41 4.68
CA ARG A 100 -7.31 1.39 6.14
C ARG A 100 -7.60 2.77 6.68
N VAL A 101 -8.48 2.84 7.67
CA VAL A 101 -8.72 4.07 8.43
C VAL A 101 -7.73 4.11 9.60
N VAL A 102 -7.02 5.23 9.76
CA VAL A 102 -6.13 5.49 10.88
C VAL A 102 -6.45 6.85 11.50
N SER A 103 -6.15 7.01 12.79
CA SER A 103 -6.18 8.34 13.41
C SER A 103 -5.04 9.21 12.86
N GLU A 104 -5.20 10.54 12.91
CA GLU A 104 -4.16 11.48 12.47
C GLU A 104 -2.80 11.26 13.17
N GLY A 105 -2.80 10.78 14.41
CA GLY A 105 -1.57 10.39 15.12
C GLY A 105 -1.04 8.99 14.80
N GLY A 106 -1.48 8.35 13.71
CA GLY A 106 -1.05 7.00 13.31
C GLY A 106 -1.62 5.86 14.17
N ARG A 107 -2.43 6.18 15.18
CA ARG A 107 -3.04 5.21 16.10
C ARG A 107 -4.22 4.47 15.44
N PRO A 108 -4.53 3.25 15.92
CA PRO A 108 -5.78 2.56 15.65
C PRO A 108 -7.00 3.45 15.86
N ILE A 109 -8.05 3.23 15.06
CA ILE A 109 -9.32 3.93 15.24
C ILE A 109 -10.00 3.48 16.55
N THR A 110 -10.61 4.42 17.27
CA THR A 110 -11.41 4.13 18.47
C THR A 110 -12.86 3.83 18.12
N VAL A 111 -13.57 3.14 19.01
CA VAL A 111 -15.02 2.89 18.89
C VAL A 111 -15.79 4.20 18.68
N LEU A 112 -15.48 5.22 19.48
CA LEU A 112 -16.11 6.53 19.38
C LEU A 112 -15.81 7.20 18.03
N GLY A 113 -14.56 7.11 17.56
CA GLY A 113 -14.18 7.63 16.25
C GLY A 113 -14.96 6.96 15.11
N SER A 114 -15.10 5.63 15.14
CA SER A 114 -15.89 4.89 14.14
C SER A 114 -17.39 5.26 14.21
N ALA A 115 -17.95 5.37 15.42
CA ALA A 115 -19.34 5.75 15.63
C ALA A 115 -19.65 7.17 15.12
N ILE A 116 -18.81 8.16 15.44
CA ILE A 116 -18.95 9.55 14.95
C ILE A 116 -18.97 9.57 13.42
N ARG A 117 -18.05 8.85 12.79
CA ARG A 117 -17.98 8.74 11.32
C ARG A 117 -19.22 8.12 10.73
N ASN A 118 -19.81 7.14 11.42
CA ASN A 118 -21.01 6.46 10.95
C ASN A 118 -22.27 7.33 11.11
N VAL A 119 -22.37 8.13 12.18
CA VAL A 119 -23.46 9.10 12.37
C VAL A 119 -23.40 10.21 11.32
N ILE A 120 -22.22 10.80 11.13
CA ILE A 120 -22.03 11.89 10.15
C ILE A 120 -22.22 11.40 8.71
N ARG A 121 -22.11 10.08 8.47
CA ARG A 121 -22.42 9.48 7.18
C ARG A 121 -23.85 9.81 6.71
N LEU A 122 -24.80 10.02 7.63
CA LEU A 122 -26.16 10.45 7.29
C LEU A 122 -26.17 11.81 6.59
N ILE A 123 -25.33 12.73 7.07
CA ILE A 123 -25.14 14.06 6.49
C ILE A 123 -24.38 13.94 5.18
N ASP A 124 -23.32 13.13 5.14
CA ASP A 124 -22.53 12.90 3.92
C ASP A 124 -23.40 12.40 2.76
N PHE A 125 -24.46 11.61 3.05
CA PHE A 125 -25.37 11.02 2.06
C PHE A 125 -26.28 12.04 1.35
N LEU A 126 -26.52 13.20 1.95
CA LEU A 126 -27.40 14.25 1.40
C LEU A 126 -26.69 15.04 0.26
N PRO A 127 -27.44 15.68 -0.66
CA PRO A 127 -28.87 15.50 -0.93
C PRO A 127 -29.20 14.18 -1.66
N ALA A 128 -28.23 13.58 -2.37
CA ALA A 128 -28.28 12.24 -2.95
C ALA A 128 -26.86 11.74 -3.26
N LEU A 129 -26.65 10.42 -3.33
CA LEU A 129 -25.41 9.76 -3.76
C LEU A 129 -24.12 10.26 -3.07
N TYR A 130 -24.19 10.58 -1.78
CA TYR A 130 -23.05 11.12 -1.03
C TYR A 130 -22.58 12.52 -1.45
N GLY A 131 -23.48 13.37 -1.95
CA GLY A 131 -23.14 14.70 -2.47
C GLY A 131 -22.26 15.55 -1.54
N ILE A 132 -22.65 15.70 -0.27
CA ILE A 132 -21.87 16.47 0.71
C ILE A 132 -20.51 15.79 1.01
N GLY A 133 -20.50 14.47 1.13
CA GLY A 133 -19.26 13.71 1.35
C GLY A 133 -18.27 13.87 0.20
N VAL A 134 -18.75 13.85 -1.05
CA VAL A 134 -17.93 14.04 -2.24
C VAL A 134 -17.38 15.46 -2.31
N VAL A 135 -18.23 16.48 -2.11
CA VAL A 135 -17.80 17.89 -2.12
C VAL A 135 -16.73 18.14 -1.06
N THR A 136 -16.90 17.62 0.15
CA THR A 136 -15.93 17.80 1.23
C THR A 136 -14.60 17.10 0.94
N MET A 137 -14.63 15.89 0.36
CA MET A 137 -13.41 15.22 -0.10
C MET A 137 -12.71 15.96 -1.25
N PHE A 138 -13.44 16.66 -2.12
CA PHE A 138 -12.82 17.47 -3.19
C PHE A 138 -12.15 18.74 -2.67
N ILE A 139 -12.69 19.34 -1.61
CA ILE A 139 -12.16 20.56 -1.00
C ILE A 139 -10.96 20.25 -0.11
N ASP A 140 -11.02 19.16 0.66
CA ASP A 140 -9.96 18.76 1.57
C ASP A 140 -8.78 18.18 0.78
N ARG A 141 -7.58 18.75 0.99
CA ARG A 141 -6.35 18.30 0.33
C ARG A 141 -5.99 16.84 0.62
N ARG A 142 -6.55 16.24 1.68
CA ARG A 142 -6.33 14.85 2.10
C ARG A 142 -7.53 13.96 1.78
N ALA A 143 -8.46 14.40 0.93
CA ALA A 143 -9.65 13.65 0.53
C ALA A 143 -10.44 13.05 1.72
N ARG A 144 -10.53 13.82 2.84
CA ARG A 144 -11.34 13.45 4.01
C ARG A 144 -12.78 13.92 3.82
N ARG A 145 -13.74 13.04 4.13
CA ARG A 145 -15.16 13.43 4.24
C ARG A 145 -15.43 14.10 5.58
N LEU A 146 -16.61 14.72 5.74
CA LEU A 146 -17.02 15.33 7.01
C LEU A 146 -16.86 14.39 8.20
N GLY A 147 -17.26 13.12 8.07
CA GLY A 147 -17.11 12.16 9.16
C GLY A 147 -15.66 11.95 9.58
N ASP A 148 -14.73 11.94 8.62
CA ASP A 148 -13.30 11.77 8.90
C ASP A 148 -12.72 13.03 9.58
N LEU A 149 -13.12 14.21 9.10
CA LEU A 149 -12.74 15.50 9.70
C LEU A 149 -13.22 15.60 11.16
N ALA A 150 -14.46 15.24 11.42
CA ALA A 150 -15.05 15.31 12.75
C ALA A 150 -14.48 14.28 13.74
N SER A 151 -13.91 13.18 13.24
CA SER A 151 -13.32 12.13 14.07
C SER A 151 -11.80 12.22 14.17
N GLY A 152 -11.16 13.18 13.47
CA GLY A 152 -9.69 13.27 13.41
C GLY A 152 -9.06 12.00 12.82
N THR A 153 -9.65 11.49 11.74
CA THR A 153 -9.17 10.28 11.06
C THR A 153 -8.85 10.55 9.60
N LEU A 154 -8.03 9.68 9.02
CA LEU A 154 -7.75 9.66 7.59
C LEU A 154 -7.80 8.24 7.04
N VAL A 155 -8.03 8.12 5.74
CA VAL A 155 -7.97 6.83 5.05
C VAL A 155 -6.68 6.78 4.26
N VAL A 156 -5.89 5.76 4.55
CA VAL A 156 -4.59 5.52 3.94
C VAL A 156 -4.68 4.27 3.07
N ARG A 157 -3.84 4.22 2.04
CA ARG A 157 -3.59 3.00 1.30
C ARG A 157 -2.72 2.10 2.17
N GLU A 158 -3.19 0.90 2.42
CA GLU A 158 -2.40 -0.15 3.03
C GLU A 158 -1.36 -0.61 2.01
N ARG A 159 -0.07 -0.50 2.39
CA ARG A 159 0.99 -1.12 1.60
C ARG A 159 0.83 -2.63 1.79
N ALA A 160 0.84 -3.38 0.69
CA ALA A 160 0.72 -4.83 0.72
C ALA A 160 1.69 -5.41 1.76
N ASP A 161 1.24 -6.41 2.51
CA ASP A 161 2.08 -7.11 3.49
C ASP A 161 3.38 -7.52 2.81
N VAL A 162 4.48 -6.94 3.27
CA VAL A 162 5.80 -7.33 2.80
C VAL A 162 6.07 -8.69 3.44
N THR A 163 5.69 -9.75 2.72
CA THR A 163 5.96 -11.13 3.11
C THR A 163 7.46 -11.34 3.33
N LEU A 164 7.82 -12.28 4.20
CA LEU A 164 9.22 -12.69 4.35
C LEU A 164 9.82 -13.09 3.00
N GLU A 165 9.03 -13.69 2.10
CA GLU A 165 9.48 -13.98 0.74
C GLU A 165 9.76 -12.73 -0.10
N THR A 166 8.96 -11.65 0.03
CA THR A 166 9.25 -10.40 -0.68
C THR A 166 10.44 -9.69 -0.07
N LEU A 167 10.57 -9.66 1.27
CA LEU A 167 11.77 -9.15 1.93
C LEU A 167 13.01 -9.98 1.57
N VAL A 168 12.91 -11.31 1.57
CA VAL A 168 14.01 -12.22 1.18
C VAL A 168 14.27 -12.12 -0.30
N ARG A 169 13.31 -11.80 -1.16
CA ARG A 169 13.53 -11.60 -2.61
C ARG A 169 14.10 -10.22 -2.94
N GLU A 170 13.77 -9.22 -2.14
CA GLU A 170 14.31 -7.85 -2.26
C GLU A 170 15.68 -7.73 -1.58
N ALA A 171 15.89 -8.47 -0.48
CA ALA A 171 17.16 -8.66 0.20
C ALA A 171 18.01 -9.79 -0.41
N ALA A 172 17.41 -10.65 -1.26
CA ALA A 172 18.13 -11.56 -2.13
C ALA A 172 18.88 -10.67 -3.09
N THR A 173 20.10 -10.38 -2.67
CA THR A 173 21.19 -10.05 -3.56
C THR A 173 21.08 -11.06 -4.72
N PRO A 174 21.10 -10.62 -6.00
CA PRO A 174 21.18 -11.55 -7.12
C PRO A 174 22.24 -12.60 -6.78
N PRO A 175 22.01 -13.89 -7.10
CA PRO A 175 22.82 -14.99 -6.61
C PRO A 175 24.28 -14.58 -6.73
N VAL A 176 24.95 -14.48 -5.57
CA VAL A 176 26.40 -14.31 -5.54
C VAL A 176 26.91 -15.45 -6.42
N PRO A 177 27.59 -15.15 -7.54
CA PRO A 177 28.13 -16.18 -8.40
C PRO A 177 28.89 -17.15 -7.51
N ASP A 178 28.68 -18.44 -7.72
CA ASP A 178 29.39 -19.47 -6.97
C ASP A 178 30.88 -19.12 -7.01
N PRO A 179 31.59 -19.01 -5.87
CA PRO A 179 33.03 -18.80 -5.88
C PRO A 179 33.75 -19.88 -6.70
N ASP A 180 33.12 -21.05 -6.87
CA ASP A 180 33.58 -22.17 -7.72
C ASP A 180 33.05 -22.10 -9.17
N ASP A 181 32.29 -21.05 -9.55
CA ASP A 181 32.00 -20.69 -10.94
C ASP A 181 33.25 -20.04 -11.58
N GLU A 182 34.37 -20.77 -11.50
CA GLU A 182 35.68 -20.45 -12.08
C GLU A 182 35.61 -20.30 -13.61
N ALA A 183 34.50 -20.69 -14.24
CA ALA A 183 34.27 -20.64 -15.68
C ALA A 183 33.97 -19.23 -16.23
N ALA A 184 33.66 -18.25 -15.37
CA ALA A 184 33.53 -16.84 -15.78
C ALA A 184 34.68 -16.01 -15.20
N GLY A 185 35.88 -16.25 -15.73
CA GLY A 185 37.14 -15.66 -15.28
C GLY A 185 37.05 -14.17 -14.93
N LEU A 186 37.80 -13.80 -13.88
CA LEU A 186 37.98 -12.41 -13.45
C LEU A 186 38.21 -11.51 -14.68
N PRO A 187 37.38 -10.48 -14.90
CA PRO A 187 37.56 -9.58 -16.03
C PRO A 187 38.95 -8.92 -15.92
N ASP A 188 39.68 -8.83 -17.03
CA ASP A 188 40.93 -8.08 -17.07
C ASP A 188 40.63 -6.59 -16.85
N ILE A 189 40.82 -6.15 -15.61
CA ILE A 189 40.59 -4.77 -15.16
C ILE A 189 41.86 -3.92 -15.20
N SER A 190 42.92 -4.38 -15.87
CA SER A 190 44.21 -3.67 -15.93
C SER A 190 44.10 -2.25 -16.52
N GLY A 191 43.04 -1.97 -17.28
CA GLY A 191 42.73 -0.63 -17.84
C GLY A 191 41.83 0.27 -16.98
N LEU A 192 41.46 -0.15 -15.76
CA LEU A 192 40.57 0.62 -14.88
C LEU A 192 41.32 1.76 -14.17
N THR A 193 40.84 2.99 -14.32
CA THR A 193 41.43 4.13 -13.62
C THR A 193 40.85 4.28 -12.21
N ALA A 194 41.55 4.99 -11.33
CA ALA A 194 41.03 5.34 -10.00
C ALA A 194 39.74 6.18 -10.06
N TYR A 195 39.57 6.97 -11.13
CA TYR A 195 38.35 7.73 -11.38
C TYR A 195 37.18 6.82 -11.74
N ASP A 196 37.39 5.83 -12.62
CA ASP A 196 36.35 4.85 -12.96
C ASP A 196 35.91 4.08 -11.71
N TYR A 197 36.85 3.66 -10.86
CA TYR A 197 36.54 3.01 -9.59
C TYR A 197 35.69 3.89 -8.66
N ALA A 198 36.03 5.17 -8.51
CA ALA A 198 35.26 6.10 -7.68
C ALA A 198 33.84 6.27 -8.19
N LEU A 199 33.66 6.38 -9.52
CA LEU A 199 32.36 6.53 -10.16
C LEU A 199 31.47 5.29 -9.97
N LEU A 200 32.05 4.09 -10.12
CA LEU A 200 31.32 2.84 -9.91
C LEU A 200 30.92 2.66 -8.44
N ARG A 201 31.82 3.02 -7.51
CA ARG A 201 31.54 2.98 -6.08
C ARG A 201 30.43 3.97 -5.70
N GLU A 202 30.47 5.20 -6.21
CA GLU A 202 29.43 6.20 -5.96
C GLU A 202 28.07 5.72 -6.48
N PHE A 203 28.04 5.11 -7.67
CA PHE A 203 26.81 4.51 -8.18
C PHE A 203 26.28 3.39 -7.26
N LEU A 204 27.14 2.49 -6.80
CA LEU A 204 26.76 1.39 -5.92
C LEU A 204 26.26 1.88 -4.56
N ASP A 205 26.91 2.89 -3.98
CA ASP A 205 26.52 3.46 -2.69
C ASP A 205 25.14 4.16 -2.78
N ARG A 206 24.82 4.79 -3.92
CA ARG A 206 23.56 5.53 -4.12
C ARG A 206 22.43 4.72 -4.76
N ARG A 207 22.67 3.46 -5.15
CA ARG A 207 21.74 2.67 -5.98
C ARG A 207 20.36 2.45 -5.34
N SER A 208 20.30 2.40 -4.00
CA SER A 208 19.07 2.24 -3.22
C SER A 208 18.18 3.47 -3.27
N ASP A 209 18.78 4.64 -3.46
CA ASP A 209 18.09 5.94 -3.42
C ASP A 209 17.61 6.36 -4.82
N LEU A 210 18.04 5.64 -5.87
CA LEU A 210 17.70 5.92 -7.25
C LEU A 210 16.38 5.26 -7.65
N ALA A 211 15.53 6.03 -8.35
CA ALA A 211 14.32 5.48 -8.96
C ALA A 211 14.68 4.31 -9.92
N PRO A 212 13.90 3.20 -9.93
CA PRO A 212 14.22 2.00 -10.72
C PRO A 212 14.53 2.21 -12.22
N PRO A 213 13.87 3.13 -12.97
CA PRO A 213 14.23 3.38 -14.36
C PRO A 213 15.54 4.17 -14.51
N VAL A 214 15.84 5.06 -13.56
CA VAL A 214 17.08 5.85 -13.56
C VAL A 214 18.27 4.96 -13.21
N ARG A 215 18.12 4.10 -12.20
CA ARG A 215 19.12 3.11 -11.78
C ARG A 215 19.55 2.23 -12.95
N ARG A 216 18.58 1.62 -13.64
CA ARG A 216 18.83 0.77 -14.81
C ARG A 216 19.56 1.53 -15.92
N ARG A 217 19.12 2.76 -16.25
CA ARG A 217 19.75 3.57 -17.29
C ARG A 217 21.20 3.93 -16.96
N LEU A 218 21.49 4.27 -15.71
CA LEU A 218 22.85 4.59 -15.26
C LEU A 218 23.74 3.35 -15.25
N ALA A 219 23.24 2.23 -14.71
CA ALA A 219 23.94 0.95 -14.72
C ALA A 219 24.33 0.54 -16.14
N THR A 220 23.38 0.58 -17.08
CA THR A 220 23.64 0.24 -18.49
C THR A 220 24.69 1.14 -19.11
N ARG A 221 24.63 2.46 -18.88
CA ARG A 221 25.63 3.40 -19.42
C ARG A 221 27.04 3.15 -18.88
N LEU A 222 27.16 2.89 -17.57
CA LEU A 222 28.45 2.58 -16.93
C LEU A 222 29.00 1.25 -17.45
N ALA A 223 28.15 0.23 -17.52
CA ALA A 223 28.50 -1.10 -18.02
C ALA A 223 28.93 -1.06 -19.49
N GLU A 224 28.17 -0.43 -20.38
CA GLU A 224 28.51 -0.31 -21.80
C GLU A 224 29.84 0.44 -22.02
N GLY A 225 30.02 1.56 -21.32
CA GLY A 225 31.24 2.36 -21.43
C GLY A 225 32.48 1.61 -20.98
N LEU A 226 32.37 0.80 -19.92
CA LEU A 226 33.49 0.00 -19.41
C LEU A 226 33.71 -1.28 -20.22
N SER A 227 32.66 -1.97 -20.64
CA SER A 227 32.76 -3.16 -21.50
C SER A 227 33.47 -2.85 -22.81
N ALA A 228 33.14 -1.71 -23.44
CA ALA A 228 33.78 -1.29 -24.69
C ALA A 228 35.27 -0.95 -24.49
N ARG A 229 35.64 -0.34 -23.35
CA ARG A 229 37.03 0.01 -23.02
C ARG A 229 37.88 -1.18 -22.59
N LEU A 230 37.29 -2.13 -21.88
CA LEU A 230 37.99 -3.28 -21.28
C LEU A 230 37.85 -4.57 -22.11
N GLY A 231 37.11 -4.54 -23.23
CA GLY A 231 36.95 -5.69 -24.12
C GLY A 231 36.19 -6.86 -23.47
N LEU A 232 35.24 -6.57 -22.57
CA LEU A 232 34.58 -7.59 -21.76
C LEU A 232 33.55 -8.40 -22.59
N PRO A 233 33.44 -9.73 -22.35
CA PRO A 233 32.49 -10.55 -23.07
C PRO A 233 31.04 -10.14 -22.76
N PRO A 234 30.14 -10.15 -23.75
CA PRO A 234 28.72 -9.93 -23.52
C PRO A 234 28.14 -11.10 -22.71
N GLY A 235 27.37 -10.81 -21.67
CA GLY A 235 26.71 -11.87 -20.88
C GLY A 235 26.28 -11.46 -19.47
N PHE A 236 26.90 -10.42 -18.90
CA PHE A 236 26.56 -9.95 -17.55
C PHE A 236 25.44 -8.90 -17.60
N ALA A 237 24.52 -8.97 -16.63
CA ALA A 237 23.59 -7.88 -16.37
C ALA A 237 24.39 -6.62 -15.95
N ALA A 238 23.95 -5.43 -16.40
CA ALA A 238 24.72 -4.20 -16.24
C ALA A 238 25.11 -3.89 -14.78
N GLU A 239 24.20 -4.09 -13.82
CA GLU A 239 24.49 -3.88 -12.40
C GLU A 239 25.49 -4.94 -11.86
N GLN A 240 25.35 -6.21 -12.26
CA GLN A 240 26.26 -7.28 -11.85
C GLN A 240 27.68 -7.06 -12.37
N LEU A 241 27.81 -6.53 -13.60
CA LEU A 241 29.10 -6.19 -14.17
C LEU A 241 29.81 -5.11 -13.34
N VAL A 242 29.08 -4.06 -12.94
CA VAL A 242 29.60 -2.99 -12.09
C VAL A 242 30.07 -3.53 -10.73
N GLU A 243 29.29 -4.41 -10.10
CA GLU A 243 29.67 -5.06 -8.84
C GLU A 243 30.95 -5.90 -8.98
N ARG A 244 31.04 -6.72 -10.03
CA ARG A 244 32.22 -7.57 -10.29
C ARG A 244 33.49 -6.75 -10.53
N ILE A 245 33.41 -5.65 -11.29
CA ILE A 245 34.55 -4.77 -11.55
C ILE A 245 35.06 -4.12 -10.24
N VAL A 246 34.14 -3.64 -9.39
CA VAL A 246 34.50 -3.02 -8.10
C VAL A 246 35.12 -4.05 -7.14
N ALA A 247 34.59 -5.28 -7.12
CA ALA A 247 35.13 -6.38 -6.32
C ALA A 247 36.55 -6.77 -6.78
N ALA A 248 36.76 -6.97 -8.09
CA ALA A 248 38.06 -7.31 -8.65
C ALA A 248 39.11 -6.21 -8.38
N TYR A 249 38.73 -4.93 -8.50
CA TYR A 249 39.65 -3.81 -8.21
C TYR A 249 40.05 -3.74 -6.74
N ARG A 250 39.13 -4.07 -5.81
CA ARG A 250 39.42 -4.14 -4.38
C ARG A 250 40.45 -5.23 -4.07
N GLN A 251 40.29 -6.41 -4.68
CA GLN A 251 41.18 -7.56 -4.47
C GLN A 251 42.60 -7.28 -4.99
N GLN A 252 42.72 -6.75 -6.21
CA GLN A 252 44.02 -6.41 -6.81
C GLN A 252 44.82 -5.35 -6.02
N ARG A 253 44.14 -4.47 -5.28
CA ARG A 253 44.79 -3.48 -4.42
C ARG A 253 45.16 -4.02 -3.03
N HIS A 254 44.50 -5.08 -2.57
CA HIS A 254 44.86 -5.75 -1.32
C HIS A 254 46.08 -6.66 -1.48
N ASP A 255 46.31 -7.19 -2.69
CA ASP A 255 47.43 -8.10 -2.99
C ASP A 255 48.73 -7.37 -3.41
N ARG A 256 48.77 -6.03 -3.37
CA ARG A 256 49.95 -5.18 -3.62
C ARG A 256 50.38 -4.45 -2.36
#